data_AF-A0A1D6JAV0-F1
#
_entry.id   AF-A0A1D6JAV0-F1
#
_cell.length_a   1.000
_cell.length_b   1.000
_cell.length_c   1.000
_cell.angle_alpha   90.00
_cell.angle_beta   90.00
_cell.angle_gamma   90.00
#
_symmetry.space_group_name_H-M   'P 1'
#
loop_
_entity.id
_entity.type
_entity.pdbx_description
1 polymer ?
#
loop_
_entity_poly.entity_id
_entity_poly.type
_entity_poly.pdbx_seq_one_letter_code
_entity_poly.pdbx_strand_id
1 'polypeptide(L)'
;MGTSNAVRALKAAQIVCRDVSAIDINMGCPKSFSLSGGMGAALLSKPELIHDILTTLRRNLDTTVTCKIRLLNTPKDTVELARRIEKTGVPALAVHGRKIKDRPRDLAKWDEIADVVSALSIPVIANGDVFEYEDFKRIKDATGAASVMVARGAMWNASIFCAKGKTPWEDVKREAYCGTTM
;
A
#
# COMPACT_ATOMS: atom_id res chain seq x y z
N MET A 1 -4.28 -7.36 5.23
CA MET A 1 -5.25 -8.42 4.90
C MET A 1 -6.19 -8.00 3.77
N GLY A 2 -6.78 -8.96 3.05
CA GLY A 2 -7.92 -8.73 2.16
C GLY A 2 -9.21 -9.05 2.88
N THR A 3 -10.21 -8.17 2.80
CA THR A 3 -11.51 -8.34 3.46
C THR A 3 -12.59 -7.55 2.74
N SER A 4 -13.84 -7.93 2.93
CA SER A 4 -15.05 -7.24 2.46
C SER A 4 -16.13 -7.18 3.56
N ASN A 5 -15.73 -7.43 4.81
CA ASN A 5 -16.62 -7.49 5.97
C ASN A 5 -15.88 -7.04 7.23
N ALA A 6 -16.40 -6.02 7.92
CA ALA A 6 -15.76 -5.40 9.08
C ALA A 6 -15.59 -6.38 10.26
N VAL A 7 -16.63 -7.14 10.60
CA VAL A 7 -16.59 -8.13 11.71
C VAL A 7 -15.55 -9.20 11.47
N ARG A 8 -15.48 -9.73 10.23
CA ARG A 8 -14.48 -10.73 9.86
C ARG A 8 -13.07 -10.15 9.88
N ALA A 9 -12.90 -8.92 9.41
CA ALA A 9 -11.62 -8.21 9.48
C ALA A 9 -11.13 -8.08 10.92
N LEU A 10 -12.02 -7.67 11.83
CA LEU A 10 -11.69 -7.52 13.25
C LEU A 10 -11.28 -8.84 13.89
N LYS A 11 -12.06 -9.91 13.68
CA LYS A 11 -11.71 -11.25 14.18
C LYS A 11 -10.35 -11.71 13.67
N ALA A 12 -10.06 -11.52 12.37
CA ALA A 12 -8.77 -11.86 11.80
C ALA A 12 -7.62 -11.01 12.37
N ALA A 13 -7.86 -9.71 12.60
CA ALA A 13 -6.87 -8.82 13.17
C ALA A 13 -6.54 -9.20 14.63
N GLN A 14 -7.55 -9.54 15.43
CA GLN A 14 -7.38 -9.93 16.85
C GLN A 14 -6.52 -11.18 17.03
N ILE A 15 -6.42 -12.04 16.01
CA ILE A 15 -5.56 -13.23 16.05
C ILE A 15 -4.07 -12.84 16.03
N VAL A 16 -3.71 -11.76 15.32
CA VAL A 16 -2.30 -11.42 15.02
C VAL A 16 -1.86 -10.08 15.61
N CYS A 17 -2.77 -9.28 16.15
CA CYS A 17 -2.50 -7.87 16.52
C CYS A 17 -1.43 -7.70 17.61
N ARG A 18 -1.13 -8.75 18.38
CA ARG A 18 -0.08 -8.76 19.41
C ARG A 18 1.32 -9.06 18.85
N ASP A 19 1.39 -9.62 17.65
CA ASP A 19 2.63 -10.08 17.03
C ASP A 19 3.09 -9.18 15.87
N VAL A 20 2.33 -8.12 15.56
CA VAL A 20 2.58 -7.22 14.43
C VAL A 20 2.51 -5.76 14.87
N SER A 21 3.34 -4.92 14.26
CA SER A 21 3.33 -3.47 14.52
C SER A 21 2.10 -2.76 13.94
N ALA A 22 1.51 -3.33 12.87
CA ALA A 22 0.38 -2.72 12.17
C ALA A 22 -0.48 -3.75 11.43
N ILE A 23 -1.74 -3.37 11.21
CA ILE A 23 -2.72 -4.07 10.37
C ILE A 23 -3.00 -3.21 9.14
N ASP A 24 -2.71 -3.71 7.93
CA ASP A 24 -3.01 -3.00 6.69
C ASP A 24 -4.22 -3.61 5.96
N ILE A 25 -5.12 -2.79 5.42
CA ILE A 25 -6.24 -3.25 4.59
C ILE A 25 -5.93 -3.07 3.10
N ASN A 26 -5.93 -4.18 2.37
CA ASN A 26 -5.73 -4.19 0.92
C ASN A 26 -7.01 -3.77 0.19
N MET A 27 -6.96 -2.60 -0.45
CA MET A 27 -7.99 -2.04 -1.30
C MET A 27 -7.49 -1.85 -2.75
N GLY A 28 -6.39 -2.49 -3.13
CA GLY A 28 -5.69 -2.26 -4.41
C GLY A 28 -5.52 -3.47 -5.31
N CYS A 29 -5.86 -4.69 -4.85
CA CYS A 29 -5.67 -5.91 -5.64
C CYS A 29 -6.71 -6.03 -6.79
N PRO A 30 -6.29 -6.09 -8.07
CA PRO A 30 -7.21 -6.22 -9.21
C PRO A 30 -7.45 -7.68 -9.63
N LYS A 31 -6.89 -8.67 -8.93
CA LYS A 31 -7.01 -10.09 -9.32
C LYS A 31 -8.46 -10.58 -9.16
N SER A 32 -8.90 -11.44 -10.08
CA SER A 32 -10.28 -11.95 -10.15
C SER A 32 -10.81 -12.50 -8.83
N PHE A 33 -10.02 -13.32 -8.12
CA PHE A 33 -10.44 -13.89 -6.82
C PHE A 33 -10.71 -12.82 -5.74
N SER A 34 -9.99 -11.70 -5.79
CA SER A 34 -10.20 -10.59 -4.86
C SER A 34 -11.47 -9.84 -5.23
N LEU A 35 -11.67 -9.59 -6.53
CA LEU A 35 -12.84 -8.88 -7.04
C LEU A 35 -14.13 -9.67 -6.79
N SER A 36 -14.14 -10.98 -7.06
CA SER A 36 -15.31 -11.85 -6.82
C SER A 36 -15.67 -11.95 -5.34
N GLY A 37 -14.67 -11.90 -4.45
CA GLY A 37 -14.88 -11.82 -3.00
C GLY A 37 -15.29 -10.43 -2.48
N GLY A 38 -15.39 -9.42 -3.35
CA GLY A 38 -15.68 -8.04 -2.98
C GLY A 38 -14.55 -7.33 -2.23
N MET A 39 -13.33 -7.87 -2.28
CA MET A 39 -12.14 -7.38 -1.59
C MET A 39 -11.18 -6.66 -2.55
N GLY A 40 -10.12 -6.04 -2.02
CA GLY A 40 -9.10 -5.40 -2.87
C GLY A 40 -9.71 -4.25 -3.66
N ALA A 41 -9.44 -4.17 -4.96
CA ALA A 41 -9.89 -3.06 -5.79
C ALA A 41 -11.43 -2.97 -5.91
N ALA A 42 -12.18 -4.03 -5.60
CA ALA A 42 -13.65 -3.99 -5.55
C ALA A 42 -14.18 -3.14 -4.38
N LEU A 43 -13.38 -2.87 -3.35
CA LEU A 43 -13.75 -1.95 -2.26
C LEU A 43 -13.78 -0.50 -2.72
N LEU A 44 -13.01 -0.14 -3.73
CA LEU A 44 -12.82 1.25 -4.17
C LEU A 44 -14.12 1.91 -4.67
N SER A 45 -15.10 1.12 -5.11
CA SER A 45 -16.44 1.59 -5.48
C SER A 45 -17.45 1.57 -4.31
N LYS A 46 -17.00 1.24 -3.09
CA LYS A 46 -17.84 1.10 -1.88
C LYS A 46 -17.29 1.93 -0.71
N PRO A 47 -17.29 3.28 -0.77
CA PRO A 47 -16.71 4.13 0.27
C PRO A 47 -17.30 3.89 1.67
N GLU A 48 -18.61 3.61 1.77
CA GLU A 48 -19.27 3.33 3.05
C GLU A 48 -18.75 2.03 3.70
N LEU A 49 -18.48 1.00 2.90
CA LEU A 49 -17.90 -0.25 3.40
C LEU A 49 -16.44 -0.07 3.82
N ILE A 50 -15.68 0.74 3.09
CA ILE A 50 -14.32 1.14 3.49
C ILE A 50 -14.35 1.83 4.86
N HIS A 51 -15.26 2.79 5.03
CA HIS A 51 -15.43 3.52 6.29
C HIS A 51 -15.80 2.57 7.44
N ASP A 52 -16.77 1.68 7.24
CA ASP A 52 -17.18 0.69 8.22
C ASP A 52 -16.02 -0.24 8.65
N ILE A 53 -15.27 -0.78 7.69
CA ILE A 53 -14.12 -1.66 7.98
C ILE A 53 -13.05 -0.90 8.78
N LEU A 54 -12.61 0.27 8.31
CA LEU A 54 -11.51 1.01 8.94
C LEU A 54 -11.88 1.51 10.34
N THR A 55 -13.08 2.08 10.49
CA THR A 55 -13.54 2.58 11.81
C THR A 55 -13.78 1.45 12.80
N THR A 56 -14.31 0.31 12.37
CA THR A 56 -14.43 -0.88 13.22
C THR A 56 -13.08 -1.35 13.73
N LEU A 57 -12.07 -1.44 12.86
CA LEU A 57 -10.72 -1.86 13.27
C LEU A 57 -10.08 -0.85 14.21
N ARG A 58 -10.11 0.44 13.87
CA ARG A 58 -9.51 1.52 14.68
C ARG A 58 -10.13 1.66 16.06
N ARG A 59 -11.42 1.38 16.22
CA ARG A 59 -12.13 1.45 17.51
C ARG A 59 -11.83 0.27 18.44
N ASN A 60 -11.38 -0.87 17.91
CA ASN A 60 -11.30 -2.13 18.65
C ASN A 60 -9.88 -2.69 18.74
N LEU A 61 -8.89 -2.00 18.20
CA LEU A 61 -7.48 -2.43 18.18
C LEU A 61 -6.59 -1.28 18.64
N ASP A 62 -5.69 -1.57 19.59
CA ASP A 62 -4.59 -0.67 19.95
C ASP A 62 -3.51 -0.66 18.86
N THR A 63 -3.36 -1.76 18.13
CA THR A 63 -2.45 -1.89 16.99
C THR A 63 -2.83 -0.92 15.87
N THR A 64 -1.82 -0.29 15.27
CA THR A 64 -2.02 0.69 14.21
C THR A 64 -2.72 0.07 12.99
N VAL A 65 -3.67 0.79 12.40
CA VAL A 65 -4.39 0.34 11.18
C VAL A 65 -4.12 1.30 10.02
N THR A 66 -3.58 0.79 8.93
CA THR A 66 -3.37 1.52 7.66
C THR A 66 -4.16 0.88 6.52
N CYS A 67 -4.12 1.49 5.34
CA CYS A 67 -4.64 0.84 4.14
C CYS A 67 -3.86 1.22 2.88
N LYS A 68 -4.07 0.42 1.83
CA LYS A 68 -3.44 0.59 0.53
C LYS A 68 -4.45 0.58 -0.60
N ILE A 69 -4.47 1.63 -1.41
CA ILE A 69 -5.36 1.81 -2.56
C ILE A 69 -4.62 1.78 -3.91
N ARG A 70 -5.41 1.78 -4.98
CA ARG A 70 -5.02 2.16 -6.35
C ARG A 70 -5.73 3.47 -6.73
N LEU A 71 -5.25 4.11 -7.79
CA LEU A 71 -5.94 5.26 -8.38
C LEU A 71 -7.31 4.86 -8.95
N LEU A 72 -8.27 5.77 -8.89
CA LEU A 72 -9.57 5.65 -9.55
C LEU A 72 -9.50 6.13 -11.00
N ASN A 73 -10.66 6.17 -11.68
CA ASN A 73 -10.72 6.59 -13.08
C ASN A 73 -10.29 8.05 -13.27
N THR A 74 -10.62 8.92 -12.31
CA THR A 74 -10.23 10.34 -12.31
C THR A 74 -9.40 10.71 -11.08
N PRO A 75 -8.49 11.70 -11.19
CA PRO A 75 -7.75 12.21 -10.03
C PRO A 75 -8.68 12.74 -8.94
N LYS A 76 -9.74 13.46 -9.33
CA LYS A 76 -10.75 14.01 -8.41
C LYS A 76 -11.41 12.94 -7.56
N ASP A 77 -11.84 11.83 -8.16
CA ASP A 77 -12.46 10.73 -7.42
C ASP A 77 -11.46 10.08 -6.46
N THR A 78 -10.20 9.95 -6.89
CA THR A 78 -9.13 9.40 -6.04
C THR A 78 -8.90 10.26 -4.81
N VAL A 79 -8.80 11.57 -4.98
CA VAL A 79 -8.64 12.54 -3.89
C VAL A 79 -9.84 12.52 -2.95
N GLU A 80 -11.06 12.50 -3.47
CA GLU A 80 -12.28 12.41 -2.66
C GLU A 80 -12.33 11.12 -1.82
N LEU A 81 -12.00 9.97 -2.42
CA LEU A 81 -11.90 8.71 -1.69
C LEU A 81 -10.82 8.77 -0.61
N ALA A 82 -9.65 9.33 -0.93
CA ALA A 82 -8.54 9.45 0.01
C ALA A 82 -8.91 10.31 1.23
N ARG A 83 -9.62 11.43 1.03
CA ARG A 83 -10.14 12.27 2.12
C ARG A 83 -11.16 11.55 2.99
N ARG A 84 -12.02 10.72 2.40
CA ARG A 84 -12.96 9.87 3.16
C ARG A 84 -12.22 8.84 4.00
N ILE A 85 -11.16 8.24 3.46
CA ILE A 85 -10.30 7.32 4.19
C ILE A 85 -9.61 8.03 5.35
N GLU A 86 -9.03 9.21 5.15
CA GLU A 86 -8.39 9.99 6.21
C GLU A 86 -9.34 10.25 7.40
N LYS A 87 -10.60 10.58 7.13
CA LYS A 87 -11.64 10.80 8.17
C LYS A 87 -11.91 9.57 9.05
N THR A 88 -11.50 8.37 8.63
CA THR A 88 -11.59 7.16 9.48
C THR A 88 -10.53 7.12 10.58
N GLY A 89 -9.54 8.03 10.54
CA GLY A 89 -8.47 8.13 11.53
C GLY A 89 -7.33 7.14 11.32
N VAL A 90 -7.14 6.63 10.09
CA VAL A 90 -5.91 5.90 9.74
C VAL A 90 -4.72 6.87 9.74
N PRO A 91 -3.54 6.48 10.26
CA PRO A 91 -2.41 7.40 10.37
C PRO A 91 -1.56 7.49 9.09
N ALA A 92 -1.79 6.64 8.09
CA ALA A 92 -1.11 6.69 6.81
C ALA A 92 -1.92 5.99 5.71
N LEU A 93 -1.71 6.41 4.46
CA LEU A 93 -2.33 5.83 3.27
C LEU A 93 -1.26 5.47 2.23
N ALA A 94 -1.21 4.21 1.80
CA ALA A 94 -0.37 3.80 0.68
C ALA A 94 -1.14 3.89 -0.65
N VAL A 95 -0.55 4.54 -1.65
CA VAL A 95 -1.18 4.76 -2.97
C VAL A 95 -0.32 4.14 -4.05
N HIS A 96 -0.86 3.14 -4.75
CA HIS A 96 -0.26 2.68 -6.00
C HIS A 96 -0.68 3.61 -7.13
N GLY A 97 0.28 4.25 -7.81
CA GLY A 97 0.07 5.16 -8.94
C GLY A 97 -0.49 4.51 -10.21
N ARG A 98 -1.22 3.40 -10.10
CA ARG A 98 -1.89 2.74 -11.22
C ARG A 98 -3.37 2.65 -10.96
N LYS A 99 -4.16 2.80 -12.02
CA LYS A 99 -5.60 2.53 -12.02
C LYS A 99 -5.84 1.03 -11.96
N ILE A 100 -7.08 0.63 -11.68
CA ILE A 100 -7.44 -0.80 -11.58
C ILE A 100 -7.14 -1.55 -12.90
N LYS A 101 -7.45 -0.91 -14.03
CA LYS A 101 -7.26 -1.47 -15.38
C LYS A 101 -5.81 -1.49 -15.87
N ASP A 102 -4.95 -0.71 -15.24
CA ASP A 102 -3.55 -0.56 -15.65
C ASP A 102 -2.76 -1.83 -15.34
N ARG A 103 -1.99 -2.26 -16.33
CA ARG A 103 -1.09 -3.41 -16.28
C ARG A 103 0.30 -3.00 -15.77
N PRO A 104 1.14 -3.97 -15.37
CA PRO A 104 2.51 -3.69 -14.91
C PRO A 104 3.41 -2.93 -15.89
N ARG A 105 3.09 -2.96 -17.20
CA ARG A 105 3.80 -2.24 -18.27
C ARG A 105 3.40 -0.76 -18.36
N ASP A 106 2.21 -0.41 -17.86
CA ASP A 106 1.73 0.96 -17.90
C ASP A 106 2.42 1.72 -16.77
N LEU A 107 2.88 2.94 -17.03
CA LEU A 107 3.65 3.71 -16.04
C LEU A 107 2.78 4.10 -14.83
N ALA A 108 3.42 4.12 -13.66
CA ALA A 108 2.84 4.71 -12.47
C ALA A 108 2.72 6.24 -12.64
N LYS A 109 1.52 6.76 -12.39
CA LYS A 109 1.13 8.17 -12.48
C LYS A 109 1.46 8.85 -11.16
N TRP A 110 2.72 9.24 -11.01
CA TRP A 110 3.23 9.89 -9.79
C TRP A 110 2.62 11.27 -9.56
N ASP A 111 2.24 11.97 -10.63
CA ASP A 111 1.45 13.20 -10.59
C ASP A 111 0.10 13.00 -9.87
N GLU A 112 -0.66 11.95 -10.20
CA GLU A 112 -1.91 11.63 -9.50
C GLU A 112 -1.67 11.23 -8.02
N ILE A 113 -0.46 10.76 -7.65
CA ILE A 113 -0.10 10.57 -6.23
C ILE A 113 0.16 11.92 -5.55
N ALA A 114 0.82 12.86 -6.23
CA ALA A 114 1.08 14.20 -5.72
C ALA A 114 -0.21 14.97 -5.41
N ASP A 115 -1.25 14.78 -6.22
CA ASP A 115 -2.60 15.30 -5.97
C ASP A 115 -3.16 14.78 -4.63
N VAL A 116 -2.96 13.49 -4.34
CA VAL A 116 -3.41 12.89 -3.07
C VAL A 116 -2.56 13.40 -1.90
N VAL A 117 -1.24 13.47 -2.05
CA VAL A 117 -0.32 14.02 -1.03
C VAL A 117 -0.74 15.44 -0.64
N SER A 118 -1.02 16.29 -1.63
CA SER A 118 -1.39 17.69 -1.41
C SER A 118 -2.76 17.86 -0.75
N ALA A 119 -3.62 16.83 -0.84
CA ALA A 119 -4.99 16.89 -0.36
C ALA A 119 -5.21 16.31 1.04
N LEU A 120 -4.22 15.61 1.61
CA LEU A 120 -4.28 14.95 2.92
C LEU A 120 -3.34 15.61 3.92
N SER A 121 -3.68 15.49 5.20
CA SER A 121 -2.83 15.85 6.34
C SER A 121 -2.03 14.66 6.87
N ILE A 122 -2.48 13.43 6.61
CA ILE A 122 -1.74 12.21 6.97
C ILE A 122 -0.63 11.86 5.97
N PRO A 123 0.46 11.20 6.42
CA PRO A 123 1.49 10.67 5.54
C PRO A 123 0.96 9.76 4.42
N VAL A 124 1.31 10.09 3.18
CA VAL A 124 1.09 9.23 2.01
C VAL A 124 2.36 8.45 1.70
N ILE A 125 2.19 7.16 1.38
CA ILE A 125 3.26 6.25 0.97
C ILE A 125 3.11 5.97 -0.53
N ALA A 126 4.00 6.52 -1.35
CA ALA A 126 3.95 6.32 -2.80
C ALA A 126 4.37 4.89 -3.17
N ASN A 127 3.67 4.26 -4.11
CA ASN A 127 4.00 2.93 -4.61
C ASN A 127 3.87 2.89 -6.13
N GLY A 128 4.80 2.20 -6.78
CA GLY A 128 4.78 1.99 -8.23
C GLY A 128 6.09 2.43 -8.89
N ASP A 129 6.68 1.52 -9.66
CA ASP A 129 7.90 1.74 -10.46
C ASP A 129 9.15 2.13 -9.66
N VAL A 130 9.38 1.40 -8.56
CA VAL A 130 10.64 1.43 -7.79
C VAL A 130 11.48 0.22 -8.19
N PHE A 131 12.63 0.45 -8.82
CA PHE A 131 13.50 -0.59 -9.35
C PHE A 131 14.99 -0.39 -9.03
N GLU A 132 15.41 0.84 -8.71
CA GLU A 132 16.76 1.19 -8.23
C GLU A 132 16.70 1.97 -6.90
N TYR A 133 17.84 2.10 -6.21
CA TYR A 133 17.90 2.86 -4.95
C TYR A 133 17.58 4.35 -5.17
N GLU A 134 17.98 4.91 -6.30
CA GLU A 134 17.75 6.30 -6.66
C GLU A 134 16.26 6.61 -6.88
N ASP A 135 15.45 5.61 -7.21
CA ASP A 135 14.01 5.77 -7.40
C ASP A 135 13.31 6.21 -6.11
N PHE A 136 13.81 5.81 -4.93
CA PHE A 136 13.25 6.28 -3.66
C PHE A 136 13.27 7.81 -3.58
N LYS A 137 14.39 8.44 -3.93
CA LYS A 137 14.51 9.90 -3.94
C LYS A 137 13.68 10.52 -5.07
N ARG A 138 13.78 9.99 -6.29
CA ARG A 138 13.05 10.53 -7.45
C ARG A 138 11.54 10.54 -7.22
N ILE A 139 11.00 9.48 -6.64
CA ILE A 139 9.56 9.37 -6.36
C ILE A 139 9.16 10.32 -5.24
N LYS A 140 9.95 10.42 -4.16
CA LYS A 140 9.69 11.40 -3.09
C LYS A 140 9.69 12.83 -3.64
N ASP A 141 10.68 13.18 -4.45
CA ASP A 141 10.78 14.52 -5.05
C ASP A 141 9.61 14.81 -6.00
N ALA A 142 9.17 13.83 -6.80
CA ALA A 142 8.07 13.99 -7.75
C ALA A 142 6.68 14.01 -7.11
N THR A 143 6.49 13.31 -5.99
CA THR A 143 5.17 13.13 -5.36
C THR A 143 4.97 13.97 -4.10
N GLY A 144 6.05 14.38 -3.42
CA GLY A 144 5.99 14.91 -2.06
C GLY A 144 5.66 13.86 -0.99
N ALA A 145 5.59 12.57 -1.34
CA ALA A 145 5.21 11.52 -0.40
C ALA A 145 6.22 11.40 0.76
N ALA A 146 5.71 11.08 1.95
CA ALA A 146 6.54 10.91 3.14
C ALA A 146 7.51 9.72 3.00
N SER A 147 7.02 8.65 2.37
CA SER A 147 7.74 7.38 2.18
C SER A 147 7.41 6.76 0.83
N VAL A 148 8.23 5.78 0.42
CA VAL A 148 8.05 5.02 -0.82
C VAL A 148 8.03 3.53 -0.50
N MET A 149 7.04 2.82 -1.02
CA MET A 149 6.88 1.38 -0.91
C MET A 149 7.31 0.71 -2.22
N VAL A 150 8.24 -0.24 -2.13
CA VAL A 150 8.73 -1.06 -3.24
C VAL A 150 8.12 -2.46 -3.21
N ALA A 151 7.94 -3.07 -4.39
CA ALA A 151 7.47 -4.45 -4.52
C ALA A 151 8.34 -5.25 -5.51
N ARG A 152 8.17 -5.02 -6.82
CA ARG A 152 8.88 -5.79 -7.86
C ARG A 152 10.41 -5.65 -7.77
N GLY A 153 10.93 -4.44 -7.54
CA GLY A 153 12.36 -4.23 -7.37
C GLY A 153 12.96 -5.07 -6.24
N ALA A 154 12.30 -5.08 -5.07
CA ALA A 154 12.72 -5.89 -3.92
C ALA A 154 12.55 -7.40 -4.16
N MET A 155 11.51 -7.81 -4.89
CA MET A 155 11.31 -9.20 -5.30
C MET A 155 12.43 -9.68 -6.23
N TRP A 156 12.96 -8.81 -7.10
CA TRP A 156 14.07 -9.16 -7.98
C TRP A 156 15.42 -9.13 -7.26
N ASN A 157 15.62 -8.15 -6.38
CA ASN A 157 16.82 -8.06 -5.56
C ASN A 157 16.54 -7.26 -4.29
N ALA A 158 16.56 -7.94 -3.14
CA ALA A 158 16.28 -7.32 -1.85
C ALA A 158 17.31 -6.25 -1.44
N SER A 159 18.53 -6.28 -2.00
CA SER A 159 19.54 -5.24 -1.77
C SER A 159 19.19 -3.88 -2.38
N ILE A 160 18.04 -3.73 -3.05
CA ILE A 160 17.53 -2.42 -3.52
C ILE A 160 17.44 -1.38 -2.40
N PHE A 161 17.32 -1.81 -1.14
CA PHE A 161 17.32 -0.92 0.02
C PHE A 161 18.71 -0.45 0.45
N CYS A 162 19.79 -0.98 -0.14
CA CYS A 162 21.17 -0.64 0.21
C CYS A 162 21.62 0.64 -0.50
N ALA A 163 21.91 1.68 0.28
CA ALA A 163 22.39 2.96 -0.23
C ALA A 163 23.76 2.89 -0.93
N LYS A 164 24.52 1.81 -0.70
CA LYS A 164 25.83 1.59 -1.34
C LYS A 164 25.71 0.96 -2.74
N GLY A 165 24.49 0.69 -3.20
CA GLY A 165 24.19 0.04 -4.47
C GLY A 165 23.76 -1.42 -4.29
N LYS A 166 23.24 -1.98 -5.39
CA LYS A 166 22.77 -3.37 -5.42
C LYS A 166 23.92 -4.35 -5.28
N THR A 167 23.73 -5.31 -4.39
CA THR A 167 24.57 -6.49 -4.27
C THR A 167 24.25 -7.47 -5.42
N PRO A 168 25.25 -8.18 -5.99
CA PRO A 168 24.99 -9.23 -6.97
C PRO A 168 23.95 -10.24 -6.46
N TRP A 169 23.06 -10.68 -7.36
CA TRP A 169 21.94 -11.55 -7.00
C TRP A 169 22.38 -12.84 -6.31
N GLU A 170 23.50 -13.45 -6.73
CA GLU A 170 24.00 -14.68 -6.12
C GLU A 170 24.35 -14.53 -4.63
N ASP A 171 24.86 -13.35 -4.24
CA ASP A 171 25.19 -13.07 -2.84
C ASP A 171 23.93 -12.86 -2.01
N VAL A 172 22.95 -12.12 -2.55
CA VAL A 172 21.64 -11.90 -1.92
C VAL A 172 20.89 -13.22 -1.70
N LYS A 173 20.95 -14.11 -2.70
CA LYS A 173 20.38 -15.46 -2.60
C LYS A 173 21.06 -16.27 -1.51
N ARG A 174 22.39 -16.23 -1.43
CA ARG A 174 23.15 -16.95 -0.39
C ARG A 174 22.73 -16.50 1.01
N GLU A 175 22.62 -15.20 1.26
CA GLU A 175 22.15 -14.67 2.55
C GLU A 175 20.71 -15.09 2.85
N ALA A 176 19.80 -14.98 1.88
CA ALA A 176 18.38 -15.25 2.09
C ALA A 176 18.03 -16.74 2.27
N TYR A 177 18.76 -17.66 1.61
CA TYR A 177 18.41 -19.09 1.55
C TYR A 177 19.41 -20.02 2.22
N CYS A 178 20.68 -19.63 2.31
CA CYS A 178 21.69 -20.49 2.93
C CYS A 178 21.88 -20.19 4.41
N GLY A 179 21.36 -19.06 4.90
CA GLY A 179 21.46 -18.67 6.30
C GLY A 179 22.91 -18.50 6.71
N THR A 180 23.34 -17.26 6.94
CA THR A 180 24.49 -17.08 7.82
C THR A 180 24.17 -17.75 9.14
N THR A 181 24.81 -18.89 9.36
CA THR A 181 25.10 -19.44 10.67
C THR A 181 25.73 -18.28 11.45
N MET A 182 24.97 -17.68 12.36
CA MET A 182 25.54 -16.97 13.51
C MET A 182 25.66 -17.97 14.64
#